data_AF-A0A7V8SX32-F1
#
_entry.id   AF-A0A7V8SX32-F1
#
_cell.length_a   1.000
_cell.length_b   1.000
_cell.length_c   1.000
_cell.angle_alpha   90.00
_cell.angle_beta   90.00
_cell.angle_gamma   90.00
#
_symmetry.space_group_name_H-M   'P 1'
#
loop_
_entity.id
_entity.type
_entity.pdbx_description
1 polymer ?
#
loop_
_entity_poly.entity_id
_entity_poly.type
_entity_poly.pdbx_seq_one_letter_code
_entity_poly.pdbx_strand_id
1 'polypeptide(L)'
;DLGLITPDVGALRDQFQLPGMRILQFAFDGHQDNPYLPANYVRNTVAYTGTHDNPTTRGWFEGLTDDQRERIWKYVKGERARSSQTAHALIELAWSSIAALALAPLQDLLNLGKEARMNTPGRPEGNWRWRSTEDMLFDSAFEWLRELTKSTGRSGTPAAYGLKKLEASSSN
;
A
#
# COMPACT_ATOMS: atom_id res chain seq x y z
N ASP A 1 8.56 -9.36 7.43
CA ASP A 1 10.00 -9.46 7.12
C ASP A 1 10.50 -8.10 6.62
N LEU A 2 10.58 -7.10 7.49
CA LEU A 2 11.07 -5.76 7.13
C LEU A 2 12.34 -5.47 7.93
N GLY A 3 13.22 -4.61 7.40
CA GLY A 3 14.51 -4.29 8.03
C GLY A 3 15.61 -5.30 7.71
N LEU A 4 16.60 -5.43 8.59
CA LEU A 4 17.70 -6.38 8.43
C LEU A 4 17.16 -7.81 8.61
N ILE A 5 17.06 -8.56 7.52
CA ILE A 5 16.56 -9.93 7.52
C ILE A 5 17.71 -10.84 7.13
N THR A 6 17.98 -11.83 7.96
CA THR A 6 18.98 -12.86 7.69
C THR A 6 18.37 -14.00 6.87
N PRO A 7 19.18 -14.77 6.11
CA PRO A 7 18.68 -15.84 5.25
C PRO A 7 17.82 -16.90 5.95
N ASP A 8 18.13 -17.19 7.21
CA ASP A 8 17.38 -18.13 8.08
C ASP A 8 15.96 -17.63 8.39
N VAL A 9 15.76 -16.32 8.58
CA VAL A 9 14.41 -15.74 8.74
C VAL A 9 13.60 -15.89 7.46
N GLY A 10 14.24 -15.69 6.30
CA GLY A 10 13.62 -15.93 4.99
C GLY A 10 13.23 -17.40 4.80
N ALA A 11 14.15 -18.32 5.11
CA ALA A 11 13.89 -19.75 5.03
C ALA A 11 12.73 -20.19 5.94
N LEU A 12 12.67 -19.66 7.17
CA LEU A 12 11.58 -19.96 8.10
C LEU A 12 10.22 -19.46 7.59
N ARG A 13 10.16 -18.22 7.07
CA ARG A 13 8.95 -17.67 6.45
C ARG A 13 8.46 -18.58 5.31
N ASP A 14 9.39 -18.97 4.43
CA ASP A 14 9.07 -19.76 3.24
C ASP A 14 8.69 -21.20 3.58
N GLN A 15 9.33 -21.80 4.60
CA GLN A 15 8.98 -23.12 5.11
C GLN A 15 7.51 -23.20 5.55
N PHE A 16 7.00 -22.15 6.20
CA PHE A 16 5.62 -22.07 6.67
C PHE A 16 4.66 -21.37 5.70
N GLN A 17 5.12 -21.05 4.48
CA GLN A 17 4.34 -20.37 3.44
C GLN A 17 3.71 -19.06 3.92
N LEU A 18 4.36 -18.37 4.86
CA LEU A 18 3.88 -17.09 5.36
C LEU A 18 4.15 -15.99 4.33
N PRO A 19 3.19 -15.11 4.03
CA PRO A 19 3.41 -14.07 3.02
C PRO A 19 4.43 -13.04 3.51
N GLY A 20 5.35 -12.66 2.63
CA GLY A 20 6.26 -11.54 2.87
C GLY A 20 5.55 -10.19 2.72
N MET A 21 6.09 -9.15 3.35
CA MET A 21 5.59 -7.78 3.21
C MET A 21 6.48 -7.00 2.27
N ARG A 22 5.89 -6.19 1.38
CA ARG A 22 6.62 -5.25 0.52
C ARG A 22 6.01 -3.86 0.62
N ILE A 23 6.83 -2.87 0.92
CA ILE A 23 6.41 -1.47 1.08
C ILE A 23 7.00 -0.67 -0.08
N LEU A 24 6.13 -0.14 -0.95
CA LEU A 24 6.57 0.56 -2.16
C LEU A 24 7.35 1.84 -1.88
N GLN A 25 7.09 2.54 -0.76
CA GLN A 25 7.91 3.70 -0.37
C GLN A 25 9.40 3.35 -0.17
N PHE A 26 9.78 2.07 -0.08
CA PHE A 26 11.16 1.61 0.02
C PHE A 26 11.76 1.12 -1.32
N ALA A 27 10.99 1.17 -2.42
CA ALA A 27 11.35 0.54 -3.69
C ALA A 27 12.29 1.36 -4.59
N PHE A 28 12.34 2.69 -4.40
CA PHE A 28 12.89 3.60 -5.40
C PHE A 28 14.26 4.17 -5.02
N ASP A 29 15.17 3.32 -4.58
CA ASP A 29 16.56 3.70 -4.26
C ASP A 29 17.47 3.81 -5.49
N GLY A 30 17.01 3.34 -6.66
CA GLY A 30 17.76 3.36 -7.92
C GLY A 30 18.34 2.01 -8.33
N HIS A 31 18.21 0.98 -7.49
CA HIS A 31 18.70 -0.36 -7.75
C HIS A 31 17.58 -1.27 -8.29
N GLN A 32 17.80 -1.91 -9.44
CA GLN A 32 16.78 -2.74 -10.09
C GLN A 32 16.49 -4.05 -9.34
N ASP A 33 17.42 -4.51 -8.51
CA ASP A 33 17.31 -5.68 -7.65
C ASP A 33 16.67 -5.38 -6.29
N ASN A 34 16.22 -4.14 -6.04
CA ASN A 34 15.53 -3.79 -4.81
C ASN A 34 14.27 -4.67 -4.64
N PRO A 35 14.15 -5.45 -3.56
CA PRO A 35 13.08 -6.44 -3.39
C PRO A 35 11.69 -5.80 -3.23
N TYR A 36 11.62 -4.50 -2.96
CA TYR A 36 10.39 -3.72 -2.86
C TYR A 36 9.87 -3.22 -4.21
N LEU A 37 10.61 -3.39 -5.31
CA LEU A 37 10.09 -3.16 -6.65
C LEU A 37 9.11 -4.27 -7.06
N PRO A 38 7.92 -3.93 -7.62
CA PRO A 38 6.93 -4.92 -8.06
C PRO A 38 7.44 -6.00 -9.01
N ALA A 39 8.42 -5.68 -9.86
CA ALA A 39 9.05 -6.64 -10.77
C ALA A 39 9.77 -7.79 -10.04
N ASN A 40 10.15 -7.57 -8.77
CA ASN A 40 10.88 -8.53 -7.93
C ASN A 40 9.97 -9.25 -6.93
N TYR A 41 8.64 -9.07 -7.03
CA TYR A 41 7.70 -9.72 -6.14
C TYR A 41 7.49 -11.18 -6.51
N VAL A 42 7.32 -12.02 -5.50
CA VAL A 42 6.70 -13.35 -5.64
C VAL A 42 5.22 -13.28 -5.28
N ARG A 43 4.43 -14.24 -5.74
CA ARG A 43 2.96 -14.23 -5.50
C ARG A 43 2.60 -14.23 -4.02
N ASN A 44 3.35 -14.93 -3.16
CA ASN A 44 3.11 -14.99 -1.72
C ASN A 44 3.61 -13.72 -0.98
N THR A 45 3.04 -12.58 -1.37
CA THR A 45 3.41 -11.23 -0.90
C THR A 45 2.17 -10.45 -0.54
N VAL A 46 2.26 -9.62 0.49
CA VAL A 46 1.35 -8.51 0.76
C VAL A 46 2.07 -7.21 0.39
N ALA A 47 1.59 -6.56 -0.67
CA ALA A 47 2.10 -5.28 -1.12
C ALA A 47 1.38 -4.13 -0.39
N TYR A 48 2.15 -3.15 0.06
CA TYR A 48 1.68 -1.93 0.71
C TYR A 48 2.22 -0.72 -0.04
N THR A 49 1.42 0.34 -0.17
CA THR A 49 1.98 1.66 -0.52
C THR A 49 2.91 2.14 0.60
N GLY A 50 2.37 2.21 1.82
CA GLY A 50 3.03 2.47 3.09
C GLY A 50 2.29 1.75 4.23
N THR A 51 2.89 1.73 5.41
CA THR A 51 2.27 1.24 6.65
C THR A 51 1.87 2.40 7.55
N HIS A 52 1.37 2.12 8.75
CA HIS A 52 1.07 3.14 9.76
C HIS A 52 2.33 3.86 10.29
N ASP A 53 3.50 3.24 10.20
CA ASP A 53 4.79 3.82 10.63
C ASP A 53 5.40 4.75 9.57
N ASN A 54 4.93 4.64 8.33
CA ASN A 54 5.36 5.47 7.22
C ASN A 54 4.62 6.83 7.23
N PRO A 55 5.21 7.89 6.65
CA PRO A 55 4.42 9.02 6.20
C PRO A 55 3.34 8.57 5.22
N THR A 56 2.26 9.35 5.07
CA THR A 56 1.36 9.17 3.93
C THR A 56 2.16 9.23 2.63
N THR A 57 1.73 8.55 1.59
CA THR A 57 2.47 8.50 0.33
C THR A 57 2.68 9.89 -0.27
N ARG A 58 1.67 10.77 -0.18
CA ARG A 58 1.82 12.16 -0.59
C ARG A 58 2.84 12.90 0.28
N GLY A 59 2.74 12.79 1.61
CA GLY A 59 3.67 13.43 2.54
C GLY A 59 5.11 12.92 2.40
N TRP A 60 5.29 11.62 2.12
CA TRP A 60 6.56 11.00 1.79
C TRP A 60 7.14 11.61 0.51
N PHE A 61 6.36 11.66 -0.56
CA PHE A 61 6.81 12.19 -1.86
C PHE A 61 7.17 13.69 -1.81
N GLU A 62 6.37 14.49 -1.08
CA GLU A 62 6.65 15.90 -0.84
C GLU A 62 7.97 16.14 -0.10
N GLY A 63 8.45 15.16 0.69
CA GLY A 63 9.73 15.22 1.39
C GLY A 63 10.96 14.79 0.56
N LEU A 64 10.77 14.23 -0.63
CA LEU A 64 11.87 13.74 -1.47
C LEU A 64 12.60 14.87 -2.23
N THR A 65 13.84 14.60 -2.63
CA THR A 65 14.58 15.46 -3.58
C THR A 65 14.04 15.31 -5.00
N ASP A 66 14.32 16.28 -5.88
CA ASP A 66 13.84 16.24 -7.27
C ASP A 66 14.36 15.01 -8.05
N ASP A 67 15.61 14.60 -7.84
CA ASP A 67 16.18 13.38 -8.45
C ASP A 67 15.48 12.09 -7.99
N GLN A 68 15.04 12.04 -6.72
CA GLN A 68 14.28 10.92 -6.19
C GLN A 68 12.88 10.89 -6.80
N ARG A 69 12.22 12.06 -6.89
CA ARG A 69 10.90 12.19 -7.53
C ARG A 69 10.95 11.81 -9.00
N GLU A 70 11.98 12.23 -9.74
CA GLU A 70 12.16 11.88 -11.15
C GLU A 70 12.33 10.38 -11.36
N ARG A 71 13.11 9.71 -10.49
CA ARG A 71 13.28 8.24 -10.52
C ARG A 71 11.95 7.50 -10.37
N ILE A 72 11.12 7.92 -9.41
CA ILE A 72 9.80 7.32 -9.20
C ILE A 72 8.96 7.48 -10.46
N TRP A 73 8.87 8.69 -11.01
CA TRP A 73 8.02 8.94 -12.19
C TRP A 73 8.48 8.23 -13.46
N LYS A 74 9.79 8.08 -13.66
CA LYS A 74 10.33 7.23 -14.72
C LYS A 74 9.86 5.78 -14.57
N TYR A 75 9.78 5.27 -13.34
CA TYR A 75 9.33 3.90 -13.07
C TYR A 75 7.83 3.72 -13.31
N VAL A 76 6.97 4.60 -12.75
CA VAL A 76 5.51 4.50 -12.94
C VAL A 76 5.04 4.96 -14.33
N LYS A 77 5.96 5.25 -15.25
CA LYS A 77 5.68 5.65 -16.65
C LYS A 77 4.69 6.82 -16.78
N GLY A 78 4.71 7.74 -15.83
CA GLY A 78 3.86 8.93 -15.83
C GLY A 78 4.54 10.13 -16.48
N GLU A 79 3.79 10.91 -17.26
CA GLU A 79 4.22 12.25 -17.65
C GLU A 79 4.26 13.15 -16.40
N ARG A 80 5.47 13.48 -15.92
CA ARG A 80 5.78 14.45 -14.83
C ARG A 80 4.59 14.83 -13.96
N ALA A 81 4.19 13.91 -13.08
CA ALA A 81 2.98 14.05 -12.29
C ALA A 81 3.22 14.83 -10.98
N ARG A 82 2.15 15.50 -10.52
CA ARG A 82 2.14 16.35 -9.32
C ARG A 82 2.09 15.48 -8.07
N SER A 83 2.50 16.01 -6.91
CA SER A 83 2.41 15.31 -5.62
C SER A 83 1.00 14.78 -5.31
N SER A 84 -0.03 15.43 -5.85
CA SER A 84 -1.44 15.01 -5.73
C SER A 84 -1.78 13.72 -6.49
N GLN A 85 -0.86 13.15 -7.27
CA GLN A 85 -1.09 11.93 -8.06
C GLN A 85 -0.26 10.75 -7.53
N THR A 86 0.72 10.99 -6.66
CA THR A 86 1.66 9.95 -6.21
C THR A 86 0.97 8.84 -5.42
N ALA A 87 0.00 9.19 -4.56
CA ALA A 87 -0.75 8.18 -3.80
C ALA A 87 -1.50 7.22 -4.74
N HIS A 88 -2.25 7.74 -5.69
CA HIS A 88 -2.97 6.92 -6.68
C HIS A 88 -2.02 6.08 -7.53
N ALA A 89 -0.90 6.65 -8.02
CA ALA A 89 0.08 5.91 -8.81
C ALA A 89 0.67 4.72 -8.05
N LEU A 90 0.93 4.87 -6.74
CA LEU A 90 1.45 3.78 -5.91
C LEU A 90 0.38 2.74 -5.57
N ILE A 91 -0.88 3.14 -5.40
CA ILE A 91 -2.01 2.21 -5.26
C ILE A 91 -2.17 1.41 -6.56
N GLU A 92 -2.19 2.05 -7.73
CA GLU A 92 -2.25 1.39 -9.04
C GLU A 92 -1.11 0.38 -9.22
N LEU A 93 0.09 0.74 -8.78
CA LEU A 93 1.26 -0.12 -8.85
C LEU A 93 1.15 -1.33 -7.93
N ALA A 94 0.68 -1.16 -6.69
CA ALA A 94 0.42 -2.25 -5.77
C ALA A 94 -0.68 -3.19 -6.32
N TRP A 95 -1.78 -2.62 -6.82
CA TRP A 95 -2.90 -3.37 -7.40
C TRP A 95 -2.50 -4.11 -8.69
N SER A 96 -1.63 -3.55 -9.51
CA SER A 96 -1.18 -4.21 -10.75
C SER A 96 -0.06 -5.24 -10.53
N SER A 97 0.48 -5.36 -9.32
CA SER A 97 1.56 -6.30 -9.01
C SER A 97 1.09 -7.76 -8.94
N ILE A 98 2.04 -8.71 -8.92
CA ILE A 98 1.75 -10.14 -8.74
C ILE A 98 1.43 -10.53 -7.28
N ALA A 99 1.53 -9.60 -6.33
CA ALA A 99 1.29 -9.88 -4.91
C ALA A 99 -0.13 -10.42 -4.69
N ALA A 100 -0.27 -11.47 -3.86
CA ALA A 100 -1.55 -12.07 -3.53
C ALA A 100 -2.50 -11.06 -2.87
N LEU A 101 -1.98 -10.16 -2.04
CA LEU A 101 -2.72 -9.08 -1.41
C LEU A 101 -2.07 -7.73 -1.72
N ALA A 102 -2.90 -6.73 -1.98
CA ALA A 102 -2.50 -5.33 -2.11
C ALA A 102 -3.30 -4.51 -1.10
N LEU A 103 -2.61 -3.69 -0.33
CA LEU A 103 -3.18 -2.88 0.75
C LEU A 103 -2.67 -1.45 0.64
N ALA A 104 -3.54 -0.50 0.95
CA ALA A 104 -3.19 0.90 1.05
C ALA A 104 -3.83 1.49 2.32
N PRO A 105 -3.13 2.36 3.07
CA PRO A 105 -3.75 3.13 4.14
C PRO A 105 -4.88 3.99 3.58
N LEU A 106 -5.94 4.19 4.38
CA LEU A 106 -7.05 5.07 3.98
C LEU A 106 -6.56 6.49 3.65
N GLN A 107 -5.52 6.97 4.33
CA GLN A 107 -4.88 8.25 4.06
C GLN A 107 -4.35 8.36 2.63
N ASP A 108 -3.87 7.27 2.04
CA ASP A 108 -3.38 7.25 0.66
C ASP A 108 -4.55 7.24 -0.33
N LEU A 109 -5.61 6.49 -0.04
CA LEU A 109 -6.84 6.52 -0.85
C LEU A 109 -7.47 7.93 -0.87
N LEU A 110 -7.42 8.62 0.26
CA LEU A 110 -7.89 10.00 0.41
C LEU A 110 -6.84 11.06 -0.01
N ASN A 111 -5.65 10.63 -0.44
CA ASN A 111 -4.56 11.48 -0.91
C ASN A 111 -4.16 12.61 0.06
N LEU A 112 -4.12 12.29 1.35
CA LEU A 112 -3.82 13.21 2.44
C LEU A 112 -2.31 13.44 2.62
N GLY A 113 -1.93 14.62 3.11
CA GLY A 113 -0.54 15.01 3.32
C GLY A 113 0.03 14.53 4.67
N LYS A 114 1.15 15.13 5.05
CA LYS A 114 1.92 14.78 6.27
C LYS A 114 1.12 14.91 7.57
N GLU A 115 0.10 15.75 7.60
CA GLU A 115 -0.83 15.95 8.71
C GLU A 115 -1.62 14.69 9.09
N ALA A 116 -1.76 13.75 8.15
CA ALA A 116 -2.49 12.51 8.33
C ALA A 116 -1.60 11.31 8.72
N ARG A 117 -0.30 11.51 8.96
CA ARG A 117 0.62 10.44 9.39
C ARG A 117 0.14 9.82 10.71
N MET A 118 0.05 8.48 10.74
CA MET A 118 -0.46 7.75 11.90
C MET A 118 0.59 7.66 13.03
N ASN A 119 1.79 7.18 12.72
CA ASN A 119 2.86 7.04 13.69
C ASN A 119 4.21 7.53 13.13
N THR A 120 5.03 8.11 14.00
CA THR A 120 6.44 8.42 13.76
C THR A 120 7.29 7.60 14.74
N PRO A 121 7.87 6.47 14.31
CA PRO A 121 8.72 5.66 15.17
C PRO A 121 9.83 6.48 15.83
N GLY A 122 10.10 6.20 17.12
CA GLY A 122 11.07 6.94 17.92
C GLY A 122 10.59 8.27 18.50
N ARG A 123 9.40 8.76 18.10
CA ARG A 123 8.77 9.94 18.73
C ARG A 123 7.80 9.50 19.83
N PRO A 124 7.93 10.00 21.07
CA PRO A 124 7.07 9.53 22.17
C PRO A 124 5.63 10.09 22.13
N GLU A 125 5.43 11.26 21.49
CA GLU A 125 4.15 11.98 21.52
C GLU A 125 3.64 12.34 20.12
N GLY A 126 2.32 12.54 20.03
CA GLY A 126 1.64 13.01 18.82
C GLY A 126 1.27 11.93 17.80
N ASN A 127 1.48 10.65 18.13
CA ASN A 127 1.13 9.50 17.28
C ASN A 127 -0.28 8.96 17.61
N TRP A 128 -0.83 8.14 16.72
CA TRP A 128 -2.08 7.37 16.91
C TRP A 128 -3.34 8.24 17.07
N ARG A 129 -3.30 9.46 16.52
CA ARG A 129 -4.37 10.46 16.69
C ARG A 129 -5.15 10.74 15.41
N TRP A 130 -4.65 10.33 14.25
CA TRP A 130 -5.34 10.59 12.99
C TRP A 130 -6.68 9.85 12.95
N ARG A 131 -7.72 10.55 12.51
CA ARG A 131 -9.08 10.05 12.33
C ARG A 131 -9.63 10.64 11.04
N SER A 132 -10.37 9.83 10.29
CA SER A 132 -11.23 10.34 9.22
C SER A 132 -12.50 10.96 9.81
N THR A 133 -13.01 11.99 9.15
CA THR A 133 -14.41 12.43 9.33
C THR A 133 -15.28 11.76 8.28
N GLU A 134 -16.60 11.75 8.48
CA GLU A 134 -17.54 11.25 7.46
C GLU A 134 -17.44 12.06 6.16
N ASP A 135 -17.25 13.38 6.25
CA ASP A 135 -17.09 14.27 5.09
C ASP A 135 -15.87 13.94 4.22
N MET A 136 -14.86 13.27 4.78
CA MET A 136 -13.69 12.82 4.02
C MET A 136 -13.99 11.56 3.18
N LEU A 137 -15.05 10.82 3.49
CA LEU A 137 -15.35 9.54 2.85
C LEU A 137 -16.26 9.74 1.63
N PHE A 138 -15.75 10.43 0.62
CA PHE A 138 -16.50 10.71 -0.59
C PHE A 138 -16.51 9.54 -1.59
N ASP A 139 -17.67 9.30 -2.21
CA ASP A 139 -17.94 8.15 -3.08
C ASP A 139 -16.92 7.99 -4.23
N SER A 140 -16.42 9.09 -4.78
CA SER A 140 -15.54 9.03 -5.96
C SER A 140 -14.20 8.33 -5.68
N ALA A 141 -13.64 8.42 -4.47
CA ALA A 141 -12.43 7.69 -4.11
C ALA A 141 -12.68 6.18 -4.07
N PHE A 142 -13.80 5.77 -3.45
CA PHE A 142 -14.17 4.36 -3.33
C PHE A 142 -14.61 3.76 -4.67
N GLU A 143 -15.29 4.51 -5.53
CA GLU A 143 -15.63 4.06 -6.87
C GLU A 143 -14.38 3.90 -7.74
N TRP A 144 -13.43 4.84 -7.65
CA TRP A 144 -12.13 4.69 -8.31
C TRP A 144 -11.39 3.44 -7.84
N LEU A 145 -11.32 3.19 -6.53
CA LEU A 145 -10.69 2.00 -5.97
C LEU A 145 -11.41 0.71 -6.42
N ARG A 146 -12.75 0.74 -6.49
CA ARG A 146 -13.57 -0.37 -6.97
C ARG A 146 -13.26 -0.70 -8.43
N GLU A 147 -13.21 0.30 -9.30
CA GLU A 147 -12.90 0.12 -10.71
C GLU A 147 -11.46 -0.36 -10.92
N LEU A 148 -10.49 0.20 -10.18
CA LEU A 148 -9.10 -0.29 -10.17
C LEU A 148 -9.02 -1.76 -9.72
N THR A 149 -9.75 -2.11 -8.66
CA THR A 149 -9.81 -3.49 -8.14
C THR A 149 -10.37 -4.46 -9.17
N LYS A 150 -11.38 -4.06 -9.95
CA LYS A 150 -11.90 -4.86 -11.06
C LYS A 150 -10.92 -4.98 -12.21
N SER A 151 -10.37 -3.86 -12.69
CA SER A 151 -9.51 -3.82 -13.88
C SER A 151 -8.20 -4.58 -13.68
N THR A 152 -7.73 -4.68 -12.43
CA THR A 152 -6.52 -5.44 -12.06
C THR A 152 -6.81 -6.89 -11.64
N GLY A 153 -8.05 -7.37 -11.81
CA GLY A 153 -8.41 -8.77 -11.52
C GLY A 153 -8.42 -9.12 -10.03
N ARG A 154 -8.57 -8.12 -9.14
CA ARG A 154 -8.59 -8.28 -7.68
C ARG A 154 -9.99 -8.30 -7.08
N SER A 155 -11.04 -8.25 -7.90
CA SER A 155 -12.45 -8.25 -7.52
C SER A 155 -12.99 -9.62 -7.08
N GLY A 156 -12.14 -10.49 -6.52
CA GLY A 156 -12.46 -11.88 -6.19
C GLY A 156 -13.86 -12.03 -5.57
N THR A 157 -14.66 -12.93 -6.12
CA THR A 157 -16.00 -13.21 -5.60
C THR A 157 -15.87 -13.81 -4.19
N PRO A 158 -16.69 -13.41 -3.20
CA PRO A 158 -16.66 -13.98 -1.85
C PRO A 158 -16.76 -15.51 -1.78
N ALA A 159 -17.18 -16.18 -2.86
CA ALA A 159 -17.25 -17.64 -2.96
C ALA A 159 -15.89 -18.36 -2.91
N ALA A 160 -14.76 -17.67 -3.09
CA ALA A 160 -13.43 -18.28 -3.02
C ALA A 160 -12.93 -18.50 -1.57
N TYR A 161 -13.57 -17.88 -0.58
CA TYR A 161 -13.27 -18.09 0.83
C TYR A 161 -14.56 -18.56 1.49
N GLY A 162 -14.59 -19.80 2.00
CA GLY A 162 -15.78 -20.48 2.52
C GLY A 162 -16.46 -19.87 3.76
N LEU A 163 -16.67 -18.56 3.77
CA LEU A 163 -17.46 -17.85 4.76
C LEU A 163 -18.94 -17.94 4.34
N LYS A 164 -19.64 -18.91 4.91
CA LYS A 164 -21.11 -18.92 4.90
C LYS A 164 -21.60 -17.58 5.43
N LYS A 165 -22.50 -16.93 4.69
CA LYS A 165 -23.31 -15.82 5.20
C LYS A 165 -23.86 -16.20 6.57
N LEU A 166 -23.53 -15.43 7.59
CA LEU A 166 -24.31 -15.44 8.83
C LEU A 166 -25.65 -14.81 8.48
N GLU A 167 -26.67 -15.64 8.30
CA GLU A 167 -28.05 -15.17 8.28
C GLU A 167 -28.36 -14.66 9.69
N ALA A 168 -28.70 -13.38 9.79
CA ALA A 168 -29.23 -12.82 11.02
C ALA A 168 -30.54 -13.54 11.33
N SER A 169 -30.54 -14.36 12.38
CA SER A 169 -31.76 -14.91 12.94
C SER A 169 -32.56 -13.77 13.55
N SER A 170 -33.53 -13.24 12.81
CA SER A 170 -34.65 -12.51 13.39
C SER A 170 -35.33 -13.45 14.38
N SER A 171 -35.19 -13.17 15.67
CA SER A 171 -36.01 -13.78 16.71
C SER A 171 -37.03 -12.73 17.17
N ASN A 172 -38.28 -13.17 17.20
CA ASN A 172 -39.50 -12.43 17.52
C ASN A 172 -39.45 -11.61 18.82
#